data_AF-A0A4W4E943-F1
#
_entry.id   AF-A0A4W4E943-F1
#
_cell.length_a   1.000
_cell.length_b   1.000
_cell.length_c   1.000
_cell.angle_alpha   90.00
_cell.angle_beta   90.00
_cell.angle_gamma   90.00
#
_symmetry.space_group_name_H-M   'P 1'
#
loop_
_entity.id
_entity.type
_entity.pdbx_description
1 polymer ?
#
loop_
_entity_poly.entity_id
_entity_poly.type
_entity_poly.pdbx_seq_one_letter_code
_entity_poly.pdbx_strand_id
1 'polypeptide(L)'
;MDTEKDLESLGEKLYDLIYPKHSDMTPKLTGMLLELPGSVIDQMLQDEALLTKALDRALAALQPDNSKLASETDDADSVSLDSLGEQLYDLIDLYNTGHTQKITGMLLEQKRESVRHLLSDPALLEERVKMALETLQDRRGQEETDMSDSFDKEDLEAMGERLFVLVQDMEPTNCADITGMLLEMDSRTLQQILCDRTMLEVAVHRAKNALDGAHALSQTQPETQ
;
A
#
# COMPACT_ATOMS: atom_id res chain seq x y z
N MET A 1 35.41 -51.37 4.74
CA MET A 1 34.07 -51.46 5.36
C MET A 1 33.95 -50.30 6.35
N ASP A 2 34.25 -49.08 5.92
CA ASP A 2 34.59 -47.99 6.85
C ASP A 2 33.66 -46.78 6.69
N THR A 3 33.02 -46.63 5.53
CA THR A 3 32.19 -45.48 5.16
C THR A 3 30.93 -45.29 6.01
N GLU A 4 30.36 -46.37 6.56
CA GLU A 4 29.09 -46.31 7.29
C GLU A 4 29.27 -45.73 8.71
N LYS A 5 30.42 -46.02 9.34
CA LYS A 5 30.75 -45.56 10.70
C LYS A 5 31.21 -44.11 10.74
N ASP A 6 31.76 -43.62 9.63
CA ASP A 6 32.15 -42.23 9.46
C ASP A 6 30.93 -41.31 9.35
N LEU A 7 29.85 -41.75 8.69
CA LEU A 7 28.62 -40.96 8.49
C LEU A 7 27.89 -40.68 9.79
N GLU A 8 27.74 -41.67 10.68
CA GLU A 8 27.13 -41.46 12.01
C GLU A 8 27.94 -40.44 12.84
N SER A 9 29.27 -40.57 12.83
CA SER A 9 30.17 -39.67 13.56
C SER A 9 30.19 -38.25 12.99
N LEU A 10 30.06 -38.11 11.67
CA LEU A 10 29.92 -36.82 10.98
C LEU A 10 28.57 -36.17 11.30
N GLY A 11 27.50 -36.97 11.35
CA GLY A 11 26.16 -36.52 11.69
C GLY A 11 26.06 -35.94 13.09
N GLU A 12 26.68 -36.58 14.08
CA GLU A 12 26.73 -36.09 15.47
C GLU A 12 27.43 -34.73 15.56
N LYS A 13 28.61 -34.61 14.93
CA LYS A 13 29.35 -33.33 14.88
C LYS A 13 28.55 -32.23 14.18
N LEU A 14 27.88 -32.58 13.08
CA LEU A 14 27.05 -31.63 12.33
C LEU A 14 25.85 -31.17 13.16
N TYR A 15 25.23 -32.10 13.90
CA TYR A 15 24.13 -31.80 14.82
C TYR A 15 24.55 -30.80 15.89
N ASP A 16 25.69 -31.02 16.55
CA ASP A 16 26.22 -30.13 17.59
C ASP A 16 26.52 -28.71 17.06
N LEU A 17 26.95 -28.60 15.80
CA LEU A 17 27.20 -27.32 15.14
C LEU A 17 25.91 -26.58 14.74
N ILE A 18 24.88 -27.32 14.34
CA ILE A 18 23.60 -26.76 13.87
C ILE A 18 22.67 -26.44 15.05
N TYR A 19 22.67 -27.24 16.11
CA TYR A 19 21.82 -27.11 17.29
C TYR A 19 21.79 -25.70 17.89
N PRO A 20 22.94 -25.03 18.16
CA PRO A 20 22.93 -23.67 18.71
C PRO A 20 22.45 -22.61 17.71
N LYS A 21 22.47 -22.89 16.39
CA LYS A 21 22.05 -21.96 15.33
C LYS A 21 20.57 -22.14 14.95
N HIS A 22 20.06 -23.37 14.94
CA HIS A 22 18.73 -23.72 14.42
C HIS A 22 18.07 -24.86 15.22
N SER A 23 17.90 -24.70 16.53
CA SER A 23 17.41 -25.73 17.47
C SER A 23 16.18 -26.51 16.99
N ASP A 24 15.17 -25.84 16.46
CA ASP A 24 13.89 -26.46 16.08
C ASP A 24 13.97 -27.27 14.78
N MET A 25 14.88 -26.90 13.88
CA MET A 25 15.05 -27.52 12.56
C MET A 25 16.29 -28.41 12.48
N THR A 26 17.11 -28.46 13.53
CA THR A 26 18.36 -29.23 13.60
C THR A 26 18.21 -30.69 13.17
N PRO A 27 17.26 -31.50 13.68
CA PRO A 27 17.16 -32.90 13.28
C PRO A 27 16.81 -33.07 11.79
N LYS A 28 16.00 -32.16 11.22
CA LYS A 28 15.64 -32.18 9.79
C LYS A 28 16.80 -31.72 8.92
N LEU A 29 17.44 -30.61 9.28
CA LEU A 29 18.60 -30.07 8.56
C LEU A 29 19.76 -31.05 8.57
N THR A 30 20.06 -31.64 9.72
CA THR A 30 21.12 -32.65 9.86
C THR A 30 20.81 -33.87 9.00
N GLY A 31 19.54 -34.34 8.99
CA GLY A 31 19.10 -35.43 8.13
C GLY A 31 19.30 -35.15 6.65
N MET A 32 18.90 -33.96 6.16
CA MET A 32 19.07 -33.57 4.76
C MET A 32 20.53 -33.39 4.35
N LEU A 33 21.37 -32.90 5.26
CA LEU A 33 22.80 -32.73 5.00
C LEU A 33 23.55 -34.08 5.05
N LEU A 34 23.06 -35.04 5.83
CA LEU A 34 23.56 -36.42 5.85
C LEU A 34 23.26 -37.20 4.56
N GLU A 35 22.37 -36.70 3.70
CA GLU A 35 22.17 -37.24 2.35
C GLU A 35 23.31 -36.87 1.39
N LEU A 36 24.21 -35.97 1.79
CA LEU A 36 25.40 -35.61 1.02
C LEU A 36 26.53 -36.64 1.25
N PRO A 37 27.43 -36.82 0.28
CA PRO A 37 28.58 -37.71 0.45
C PRO A 37 29.47 -37.23 1.59
N GLY A 38 29.98 -38.16 2.41
CA GLY A 38 30.77 -37.86 3.62
C GLY A 38 31.95 -36.90 3.40
N SER A 39 32.58 -36.91 2.22
CA SER A 39 33.64 -35.96 1.85
C SER A 39 33.18 -34.49 1.83
N VAL A 40 31.94 -34.25 1.43
CA VAL A 40 31.33 -32.91 1.41
C VAL A 40 30.96 -32.48 2.84
N ILE A 41 30.46 -33.41 3.65
CA ILE A 41 30.15 -33.15 5.06
C ILE A 41 31.42 -32.81 5.84
N ASP A 42 32.50 -33.57 5.62
CA ASP A 42 33.80 -33.29 6.25
C ASP A 42 34.34 -31.90 5.83
N GLN A 43 34.19 -31.54 4.56
CA GLN A 43 34.53 -30.20 4.07
C GLN A 43 33.68 -29.11 4.72
N MET A 44 32.39 -29.36 4.95
CA MET A 44 31.50 -28.42 5.64
C MET A 44 31.82 -28.28 7.14
N LEU A 45 32.32 -29.34 7.79
CA LEU A 45 32.79 -29.26 9.18
C LEU A 45 34.06 -28.42 9.32
N GLN A 46 34.88 -28.35 8.26
CA GLN A 46 36.10 -27.52 8.22
C GLN A 46 35.83 -26.09 7.73
N ASP A 47 34.80 -25.88 6.90
CA ASP A 47 34.43 -24.59 6.31
C ASP A 47 33.04 -24.14 6.76
N GLU A 48 33.01 -23.22 7.73
CA GLU A 48 31.77 -22.65 8.26
C GLU A 48 30.95 -21.89 7.21
N ALA A 49 31.59 -21.27 6.20
CA ALA A 49 30.88 -20.57 5.14
C ALA A 49 30.17 -21.55 4.21
N LEU A 50 30.79 -22.69 3.92
CA LEU A 50 30.18 -23.78 3.16
C LEU A 50 29.02 -24.42 3.94
N LEU A 51 29.20 -24.65 5.24
CA LEU A 51 28.16 -25.16 6.13
C LEU A 51 26.94 -24.22 6.15
N THR A 52 27.18 -22.92 6.30
CA THR A 52 26.11 -21.91 6.32
C THR A 52 25.35 -21.88 5.00
N LYS A 53 26.04 -21.99 3.85
CA LYS A 53 25.39 -22.09 2.53
C LYS A 53 24.56 -23.36 2.37
N ALA A 54 25.05 -24.48 2.87
CA ALA A 54 24.33 -25.75 2.81
C ALA A 54 23.09 -25.72 3.71
N LEU A 55 23.18 -25.10 4.89
CA LEU A 55 22.07 -24.86 5.79
C LEU A 55 21.02 -23.93 5.17
N ASP A 56 21.43 -22.83 4.56
CA ASP A 56 20.54 -21.90 3.85
C ASP A 56 19.77 -22.63 2.74
N ARG A 57 20.47 -23.48 1.97
CA ARG A 57 19.84 -24.33 0.94
C ARG A 57 18.87 -25.36 1.52
N ALA A 58 19.23 -26.01 2.62
CA ALA A 58 18.37 -27.00 3.27
C ALA A 58 17.14 -26.34 3.92
N LEU A 59 17.31 -25.15 4.51
CA LEU A 59 16.22 -24.31 5.02
C LEU A 59 15.29 -23.89 3.88
N ALA A 60 15.83 -23.43 2.75
CA ALA A 60 15.05 -23.08 1.58
C ALA A 60 14.25 -24.27 1.01
N ALA A 61 14.76 -25.49 1.15
CA ALA A 61 14.06 -26.71 0.76
C ALA A 61 13.05 -27.20 1.81
N LEU A 62 13.23 -26.85 3.09
CA LEU A 62 12.31 -27.21 4.20
C LEU A 62 11.19 -26.21 4.41
N GLN A 63 11.29 -25.00 3.86
CA GLN A 63 10.17 -24.05 3.80
C GLN A 63 9.08 -24.69 2.92
N PRO A 64 7.96 -25.15 3.49
CA PRO A 64 6.83 -25.59 2.70
C PRO A 64 6.08 -24.33 2.29
N ASP A 65 6.56 -23.64 1.25
CA ASP A 65 5.76 -23.20 0.11
C ASP A 65 6.55 -22.29 -0.86
N ASN A 66 6.55 -22.73 -2.13
CA ASN A 66 6.40 -21.88 -3.30
C ASN A 66 7.60 -21.18 -3.95
N SER A 67 8.81 -21.76 -3.92
CA SER A 67 9.78 -21.44 -4.96
C SER A 67 10.51 -22.67 -5.47
N LYS A 68 9.99 -23.23 -6.58
CA LYS A 68 10.71 -23.34 -7.86
C LYS A 68 10.25 -24.56 -8.65
N LEU A 69 9.30 -24.31 -9.54
CA LEU A 69 9.37 -24.65 -10.97
C LEU A 69 10.38 -25.76 -11.33
N ALA A 70 9.91 -27.00 -11.36
CA ALA A 70 10.34 -27.99 -12.35
C ALA A 70 9.32 -29.14 -12.40
N SER A 71 8.83 -29.40 -13.60
CA SER A 71 8.03 -30.57 -14.01
C SER A 71 6.51 -30.40 -13.93
N GLU A 72 5.99 -29.95 -15.07
CA GLU A 72 4.75 -30.39 -15.70
C GLU A 72 3.95 -31.45 -14.92
N THR A 73 2.77 -31.07 -14.42
CA THR A 73 1.51 -31.83 -14.59
C THR A 73 0.35 -31.03 -13.99
N ASP A 74 -0.78 -31.21 -14.67
CA ASP A 74 -2.06 -30.50 -14.66
C ASP A 74 -2.73 -30.19 -13.32
N ASP A 75 -3.50 -29.10 -13.36
CA ASP A 75 -4.80 -28.91 -12.72
C ASP A 75 -4.97 -29.30 -11.24
N ALA A 76 -4.69 -28.35 -10.35
CA ALA A 76 -5.56 -27.97 -9.22
C ALA A 76 -4.84 -27.00 -8.29
N ASP A 77 -4.95 -25.67 -8.49
CA ASP A 77 -4.88 -24.68 -7.40
C ASP A 77 -5.17 -23.27 -7.93
N SER A 78 -6.39 -23.10 -8.44
CA SER A 78 -7.02 -21.79 -8.65
C SER A 78 -7.40 -21.17 -7.31
N VAL A 79 -6.42 -20.90 -6.43
CA VAL A 79 -6.63 -19.88 -5.39
C VAL A 79 -6.56 -18.55 -6.12
N SER A 80 -7.72 -18.12 -6.62
CA SER A 80 -7.90 -16.83 -7.28
C SER A 80 -7.43 -15.71 -6.37
N LEU A 81 -6.92 -14.63 -6.96
CA LEU A 81 -6.52 -13.42 -6.25
C LEU A 81 -7.65 -12.90 -5.33
N ASP A 82 -8.90 -13.14 -5.74
CA ASP A 82 -10.12 -12.82 -4.99
C ASP A 82 -10.14 -13.46 -3.59
N SER A 83 -9.85 -14.76 -3.47
CA SER A 83 -9.84 -15.44 -2.16
C SER A 83 -8.69 -14.98 -1.26
N LEU A 84 -7.57 -14.56 -1.87
CA LEU A 84 -6.44 -13.99 -1.15
C LEU A 84 -6.79 -12.60 -0.61
N GLY A 85 -7.57 -11.84 -1.38
CA GLY A 85 -8.06 -10.51 -0.99
C GLY A 85 -9.04 -10.53 0.17
N GLU A 86 -9.97 -11.49 0.21
CA GLU A 86 -10.89 -11.67 1.35
C GLU A 86 -10.13 -11.97 2.64
N GLN A 87 -9.19 -12.93 2.63
CA GLN A 87 -8.39 -13.24 3.83
C GLN A 87 -7.55 -12.05 4.30
N LEU A 88 -6.96 -11.32 3.36
CA LEU A 88 -6.19 -10.12 3.68
C LEU A 88 -7.09 -9.02 4.26
N TYR A 89 -8.30 -8.86 3.73
CA TYR A 89 -9.29 -7.91 4.24
C TYR A 89 -9.64 -8.21 5.70
N ASP A 90 -10.01 -9.45 6.03
CA ASP A 90 -10.40 -9.83 7.39
C ASP A 90 -9.27 -9.58 8.41
N LEU A 91 -8.03 -9.86 8.01
CA LEU A 91 -6.86 -9.60 8.86
C LEU A 91 -6.62 -8.11 9.08
N ILE A 92 -6.72 -7.29 8.03
CA ILE A 92 -6.54 -5.84 8.12
C ILE A 92 -7.68 -5.20 8.94
N ASP A 93 -8.89 -5.74 8.83
CA ASP A 93 -10.08 -5.23 9.55
C ASP A 93 -9.91 -5.36 11.06
N LEU A 94 -9.21 -6.40 11.51
CA LEU A 94 -8.86 -6.61 12.92
C LEU A 94 -8.03 -5.46 13.49
N TYR A 95 -7.23 -4.77 12.67
CA TYR A 95 -6.43 -3.61 13.07
C TYR A 95 -7.25 -2.31 13.18
N ASN A 96 -8.57 -2.34 12.91
CA ASN A 96 -9.50 -1.22 13.09
C ASN A 96 -9.00 0.10 12.46
N THR A 97 -8.42 0.00 11.26
CA THR A 97 -7.79 1.15 10.58
C THR A 97 -8.79 2.14 9.96
N GLY A 98 -10.06 1.74 9.82
CA GLY A 98 -11.09 2.52 9.12
C GLY A 98 -10.89 2.65 7.60
N HIS A 99 -9.78 2.11 7.08
CA HIS A 99 -9.39 2.16 5.68
C HIS A 99 -9.08 0.76 5.12
N THR A 100 -9.61 -0.29 5.76
CA THR A 100 -9.39 -1.70 5.44
C THR A 100 -9.44 -1.96 3.94
N GLN A 101 -10.55 -1.64 3.28
CA GLN A 101 -10.74 -1.88 1.84
C GLN A 101 -9.64 -1.25 0.97
N LYS A 102 -9.24 -0.02 1.29
CA LYS A 102 -8.27 0.72 0.49
C LYS A 102 -6.84 0.23 0.73
N ILE A 103 -6.53 -0.11 1.98
CA ILE A 103 -5.27 -0.75 2.35
C ILE A 103 -5.17 -2.15 1.72
N THR A 104 -6.22 -2.96 1.79
CA THR A 104 -6.29 -4.28 1.13
C THR A 104 -6.06 -4.14 -0.38
N GLY A 105 -6.69 -3.17 -1.03
CA GLY A 105 -6.47 -2.87 -2.45
C GLY A 105 -5.00 -2.55 -2.75
N MET A 106 -4.40 -1.61 -2.01
CA MET A 106 -2.99 -1.22 -2.18
C MET A 106 -2.01 -2.38 -1.94
N LEU A 107 -2.35 -3.30 -1.04
CA LEU A 107 -1.54 -4.49 -0.75
C LEU A 107 -1.73 -5.57 -1.82
N LEU A 108 -2.94 -5.75 -2.34
CA LEU A 108 -3.25 -6.66 -3.44
C LEU A 108 -2.67 -6.22 -4.78
N GLU A 109 -2.40 -4.93 -4.94
CA GLU A 109 -1.72 -4.38 -6.12
C GLU A 109 -0.23 -4.79 -6.18
N GLN A 110 0.28 -5.39 -5.11
CA GLN A 110 1.60 -6.01 -5.06
C GLN A 110 1.59 -7.43 -5.63
N LYS A 111 2.78 -8.04 -5.78
CA LYS A 111 2.91 -9.42 -6.28
C LYS A 111 2.17 -10.38 -5.35
N ARG A 112 1.50 -11.39 -5.92
CA ARG A 112 0.79 -12.45 -5.18
C ARG A 112 1.63 -13.13 -4.10
N GLU A 113 2.93 -13.34 -4.38
CA GLU A 113 3.89 -13.91 -3.43
C GLU A 113 4.10 -13.01 -2.21
N SER A 114 4.15 -11.69 -2.41
CA SER A 114 4.26 -10.70 -1.34
C SER A 114 3.02 -10.70 -0.45
N VAL A 115 1.82 -10.81 -1.04
CA VAL A 115 0.57 -10.91 -0.29
C VAL A 115 0.52 -12.19 0.55
N ARG A 116 0.91 -13.33 -0.01
CA ARG A 116 1.01 -14.59 0.75
C ARG A 116 2.01 -14.53 1.90
N HIS A 117 3.14 -13.85 1.69
CA HIS A 117 4.13 -13.63 2.73
C HIS A 117 3.59 -12.72 3.84
N LEU A 118 2.83 -11.68 3.49
CA LEU A 118 2.12 -10.85 4.47
C LEU A 118 1.09 -11.65 5.28
N LEU A 119 0.35 -12.55 4.64
CA LEU A 119 -0.61 -13.43 5.34
C LEU A 119 0.08 -14.42 6.29
N SER A 120 1.34 -14.77 6.02
CA SER A 120 2.13 -15.71 6.83
C SER A 120 2.87 -15.04 7.98
N ASP A 121 3.15 -13.74 7.87
CA ASP A 121 3.90 -12.96 8.86
C ASP A 121 3.08 -11.76 9.37
N PRO A 122 2.50 -11.85 10.59
CA PRO A 122 1.66 -10.79 11.14
C PRO A 122 2.44 -9.50 11.44
N ALA A 123 3.74 -9.58 11.76
CA ALA A 123 4.55 -8.40 12.03
C ALA A 123 4.82 -7.60 10.74
N LEU A 124 5.09 -8.32 9.64
CA LEU A 124 5.24 -7.71 8.33
C LEU A 124 3.91 -7.13 7.82
N LEU A 125 2.80 -7.81 8.09
CA LEU A 125 1.47 -7.29 7.77
C LEU A 125 1.19 -5.97 8.49
N GLU A 126 1.44 -5.90 9.80
CA GLU A 126 1.27 -4.67 10.58
C GLU A 126 2.12 -3.52 10.04
N GLU A 127 3.40 -3.76 9.74
CA GLU A 127 4.29 -2.75 9.16
C GLU A 127 3.76 -2.23 7.81
N ARG A 128 3.26 -3.14 6.97
CA ARG A 128 2.72 -2.83 5.65
C ARG A 128 1.38 -2.10 5.72
N VAL A 129 0.51 -2.47 6.66
CA VAL A 129 -0.73 -1.78 6.96
C VAL A 129 -0.44 -0.36 7.44
N LYS A 130 0.54 -0.19 8.33
CA LYS A 130 0.97 1.12 8.82
C LYS A 130 1.53 2.00 7.71
N MET A 131 2.43 1.47 6.87
CA MET A 131 2.94 2.19 5.70
C MET A 131 1.83 2.59 4.73
N ALA A 132 0.87 1.70 4.46
CA ALA A 132 -0.28 2.01 3.62
C ALA A 132 -1.17 3.08 4.26
N LEU A 133 -1.39 3.03 5.58
CA LEU A 133 -2.15 4.04 6.33
C LEU A 133 -1.44 5.41 6.32
N GLU A 134 -0.13 5.45 6.52
CA GLU A 134 0.69 6.67 6.41
C GLU A 134 0.62 7.23 4.99
N THR A 135 0.73 6.38 3.98
CA THR A 135 0.58 6.77 2.56
C THR A 135 -0.81 7.33 2.28
N LEU A 136 -1.86 6.75 2.87
CA LEU A 136 -3.24 7.26 2.75
C LEU A 136 -3.47 8.57 3.51
N GLN A 137 -2.78 8.80 4.63
CA GLN A 137 -2.83 10.09 5.35
C GLN A 137 -2.06 11.18 4.60
N ASP A 138 -0.90 10.85 4.05
CA ASP A 138 -0.08 11.77 3.25
C ASP A 138 -0.78 12.11 1.93
N ARG A 139 -1.37 11.10 1.28
CA ARG A 139 -2.26 11.29 0.12
C ARG A 139 -3.59 11.94 0.46
N ARG A 140 -4.07 11.95 1.72
CA ARG A 140 -5.19 12.82 2.14
C ARG A 140 -4.83 14.30 2.04
N GLY A 141 -3.55 14.64 1.96
CA GLY A 141 -3.04 15.97 1.61
C GLY A 141 -2.77 16.19 0.12
N GLN A 142 -2.73 15.14 -0.73
CA GLN A 142 -2.22 15.25 -2.11
C GLN A 142 -2.88 14.37 -3.20
N GLU A 143 -3.88 13.52 -2.92
CA GLU A 143 -4.63 12.73 -3.92
C GLU A 143 -5.98 13.32 -4.26
N GLU A 144 -5.91 14.44 -4.96
CA GLU A 144 -6.92 14.88 -5.90
C GLU A 144 -6.37 14.76 -7.33
N THR A 145 -5.72 13.64 -7.66
CA THR A 145 -5.29 13.37 -9.02
C THR A 145 -5.44 11.89 -9.34
N ASP A 146 -6.28 11.63 -10.34
CA ASP A 146 -6.39 10.38 -11.09
C ASP A 146 -7.45 9.36 -10.65
N MET A 147 -8.71 9.78 -10.75
CA MET A 147 -9.74 8.98 -11.43
C MET A 147 -10.48 9.90 -12.41
N SER A 148 -10.38 9.57 -13.70
CA SER A 148 -11.00 10.29 -14.82
C SER A 148 -12.53 10.28 -14.80
N ASP A 149 -13.11 11.40 -15.23
CA ASP A 149 -14.31 11.52 -16.10
C ASP A 149 -15.69 11.10 -15.58
N SER A 150 -15.93 11.12 -14.26
CA SER A 150 -17.29 11.08 -13.71
C SER A 150 -17.50 12.08 -12.57
N PHE A 151 -17.05 13.32 -12.76
CA PHE A 151 -17.67 14.42 -12.00
C PHE A 151 -19.04 14.68 -12.62
N ASP A 152 -20.03 13.94 -12.15
CA ASP A 152 -21.43 14.17 -12.47
C ASP A 152 -21.76 15.65 -12.21
N LYS A 153 -22.49 16.27 -13.14
CA LYS A 153 -22.96 17.67 -12.98
C LYS A 153 -23.71 17.88 -11.65
N GLU A 154 -24.29 16.80 -11.11
CA GLU A 154 -24.95 16.77 -9.80
C GLU A 154 -24.00 17.13 -8.64
N ASP A 155 -22.72 16.76 -8.68
CA ASP A 155 -21.76 17.17 -7.65
C ASP A 155 -21.41 18.66 -7.75
N LEU A 156 -21.36 19.22 -8.96
CA LEU A 156 -21.11 20.65 -9.16
C LEU A 156 -22.30 21.50 -8.68
N GLU A 157 -23.54 21.09 -8.97
CA GLU A 157 -24.74 21.76 -8.48
C GLU A 157 -24.82 21.72 -6.95
N ALA A 158 -24.55 20.57 -6.33
CA ALA A 158 -24.51 20.43 -4.88
C ALA A 158 -23.38 21.25 -4.22
N MET A 159 -22.23 21.38 -4.88
CA MET A 159 -21.16 22.27 -4.43
C MET A 159 -21.54 23.74 -4.58
N GLY A 160 -22.22 24.12 -5.66
CA GLY A 160 -22.70 25.48 -5.90
C GLY A 160 -23.71 25.94 -4.86
N GLU A 161 -24.65 25.08 -4.46
CA GLU A 161 -25.63 25.38 -3.41
C GLU A 161 -24.94 25.60 -2.05
N ARG A 162 -23.98 24.74 -1.69
CA ARG A 162 -23.20 24.90 -0.45
C ARG A 162 -22.36 26.17 -0.47
N LEU A 163 -21.69 26.42 -1.60
CA LEU A 163 -20.89 27.62 -1.78
C LEU A 163 -21.74 28.88 -1.65
N PHE A 164 -22.93 28.89 -2.27
CA PHE A 164 -23.86 30.02 -2.19
C PHE A 164 -24.24 30.36 -0.75
N VAL A 165 -24.57 29.35 0.07
CA VAL A 165 -24.92 29.56 1.48
C VAL A 165 -23.74 30.17 2.26
N LEU A 166 -22.53 29.67 2.02
CA LEU A 166 -21.33 30.18 2.71
C LEU A 166 -20.94 31.59 2.26
N VAL A 167 -21.04 31.87 0.95
CA VAL A 167 -20.79 33.20 0.39
C VAL A 167 -21.87 34.18 0.86
N GLN A 168 -23.13 33.76 0.94
CA GLN A 168 -24.24 34.59 1.43
C GLN A 168 -24.06 34.99 2.90
N ASP A 169 -23.50 34.10 3.74
CA ASP A 169 -23.14 34.41 5.13
C ASP A 169 -22.07 35.52 5.20
N MET A 170 -21.11 35.53 4.27
CA MET A 170 -20.01 36.48 4.26
C MET A 170 -20.33 37.80 3.52
N GLU A 171 -20.99 37.70 2.37
CA GLU A 171 -21.31 38.82 1.48
C GLU A 171 -22.69 38.64 0.83
N PRO A 172 -23.77 39.04 1.51
CA PRO A 172 -25.14 38.87 1.03
C PRO A 172 -25.47 39.76 -0.19
N THR A 173 -24.74 40.86 -0.40
CA THR A 173 -25.07 41.86 -1.41
C THR A 173 -24.82 41.37 -2.83
N ASN A 174 -23.71 40.67 -3.04
CA ASN A 174 -23.28 40.17 -4.36
C ASN A 174 -23.07 38.66 -4.34
N CYS A 175 -23.73 37.93 -3.43
CA CYS A 175 -23.51 36.50 -3.24
C CYS A 175 -23.73 35.68 -4.52
N ALA A 176 -24.76 36.01 -5.30
CA ALA A 176 -25.07 35.30 -6.54
C ALA A 176 -23.95 35.46 -7.58
N ASP A 177 -23.49 36.69 -7.82
CA ASP A 177 -22.43 36.96 -8.78
C ASP A 177 -21.09 36.40 -8.32
N ILE A 178 -20.75 36.55 -7.03
CA ILE A 178 -19.52 35.97 -6.45
C ILE A 178 -19.54 34.45 -6.55
N THR A 179 -20.65 33.81 -6.21
CA THR A 179 -20.78 32.34 -6.31
C THR A 179 -20.66 31.90 -7.77
N GLY A 180 -21.27 32.62 -8.71
CA GLY A 180 -21.13 32.37 -10.15
C GLY A 180 -19.66 32.44 -10.59
N MET A 181 -18.95 33.51 -10.23
CA MET A 181 -17.53 33.68 -10.57
C MET A 181 -16.63 32.60 -9.97
N LEU A 182 -16.96 32.11 -8.76
CA LEU A 182 -16.23 31.01 -8.14
C LEU A 182 -16.54 29.66 -8.81
N LEU A 183 -17.80 29.43 -9.20
CA LEU A 183 -18.23 28.25 -9.94
C LEU A 183 -17.65 28.16 -11.35
N GLU A 184 -17.19 29.28 -11.92
CA GLU A 184 -16.42 29.32 -13.16
C GLU A 184 -14.98 28.78 -13.01
N MET A 185 -14.51 28.53 -11.77
CA MET A 185 -13.22 27.92 -11.50
C MET A 185 -13.26 26.39 -11.64
N ASP A 186 -12.09 25.77 -11.76
CA ASP A 186 -11.97 24.31 -11.79
C ASP A 186 -12.49 23.66 -10.48
N SER A 187 -13.18 22.52 -10.61
CA SER A 187 -13.81 21.81 -9.48
C SER A 187 -12.84 21.50 -8.34
N ARG A 188 -11.56 21.21 -8.65
CA ARG A 188 -10.48 20.99 -7.67
C ARG A 188 -10.24 22.23 -6.81
N THR A 189 -10.11 23.38 -7.46
CA THR A 189 -9.89 24.65 -6.77
C THR A 189 -11.09 24.99 -5.89
N LEU A 190 -12.32 24.75 -6.39
CA LEU A 190 -13.55 24.96 -5.63
C LEU A 190 -13.61 24.09 -4.37
N GLN A 191 -13.24 22.81 -4.47
CA GLN A 191 -13.18 21.91 -3.31
C GLN A 191 -12.17 22.36 -2.27
N GLN A 192 -10.98 22.79 -2.69
CA GLN A 192 -9.97 23.33 -1.77
C GLN A 192 -10.49 24.58 -1.03
N ILE A 193 -11.18 25.47 -1.75
CA ILE A 193 -11.79 26.67 -1.18
C ILE A 193 -12.90 26.29 -0.17
N LEU A 194 -13.73 25.29 -0.48
CA LEU A 194 -14.78 24.83 0.44
C LEU A 194 -14.23 24.11 1.69
N CYS A 195 -13.04 23.51 1.60
CA CYS A 195 -12.40 22.84 2.74
C CYS A 195 -11.70 23.82 3.70
N ASP A 196 -11.33 25.02 3.24
CA ASP A 196 -10.61 26.01 4.04
C ASP A 196 -11.35 27.35 4.06
N ARG A 197 -11.92 27.72 5.21
CA ARG A 197 -12.67 28.97 5.39
C ARG A 197 -11.83 30.21 5.07
N THR A 198 -10.53 30.17 5.34
CA THR A 198 -9.60 31.28 5.04
C THR A 198 -9.42 31.47 3.54
N MET A 199 -9.31 30.37 2.79
CA MET A 199 -9.26 30.38 1.32
C MET A 199 -10.58 30.92 0.74
N LEU A 200 -11.72 30.51 1.30
CA LEU A 200 -13.03 31.02 0.92
C LEU A 200 -13.16 32.53 1.12
N GLU A 201 -12.76 33.05 2.28
CA GLU A 201 -12.78 34.50 2.54
C GLU A 201 -11.92 35.27 1.54
N VAL A 202 -10.72 34.78 1.23
CA VAL A 202 -9.83 35.39 0.23
C VAL A 202 -10.44 35.36 -1.17
N ALA A 203 -11.04 34.22 -1.55
CA ALA A 203 -11.65 34.05 -2.86
C ALA A 203 -12.89 34.95 -3.04
N VAL A 204 -13.75 35.05 -2.01
CA VAL A 204 -14.90 35.96 -1.96
C VAL A 204 -14.46 37.40 -2.05
N HIS A 205 -13.42 37.79 -1.30
CA HIS A 205 -12.89 39.16 -1.33
C HIS A 205 -12.31 39.52 -2.70
N ARG A 206 -11.61 38.57 -3.34
CA ARG A 206 -11.07 38.74 -4.69
C ARG A 206 -12.18 38.91 -5.72
N ALA A 207 -13.22 38.08 -5.67
CA ALA A 207 -14.39 38.18 -6.56
C ALA A 207 -15.13 39.51 -6.34
N LYS A 208 -15.33 39.92 -5.09
CA LYS A 208 -15.92 41.22 -4.75
C LYS A 208 -15.14 42.39 -5.34
N ASN A 209 -13.81 42.39 -5.24
CA ASN A 209 -12.98 43.43 -5.83
C ASN A 209 -13.05 43.44 -7.37
N ALA A 210 -13.17 42.27 -8.00
CA ALA A 210 -13.38 42.17 -9.44
C ALA A 210 -14.73 42.73 -9.86
N LEU A 211 -15.80 42.49 -9.08
CA LEU A 211 -17.13 43.05 -9.32
C LEU A 211 -17.16 44.58 -9.17
N ASP A 212 -16.51 45.13 -8.15
CA ASP A 212 -16.42 46.58 -7.94
C ASP A 212 -15.65 47.26 -9.09
N GLY A 213 -14.57 46.62 -9.56
CA GLY A 213 -13.82 47.06 -10.73
C GLY A 213 -14.60 46.96 -12.05
N ALA A 214 -15.42 45.92 -12.22
CA ALA A 214 -16.29 45.77 -13.39
C ALA A 214 -17.41 46.82 -13.40
N HIS A 215 -18.03 47.10 -12.25
CA HIS A 215 -19.03 48.16 -12.09
C HIS A 215 -18.45 49.56 -12.33
N ALA A 216 -17.18 49.79 -12.01
CA ALA A 216 -16.48 51.03 -12.31
C ALA A 216 -16.25 51.24 -13.82
N LEU A 217 -16.06 50.17 -14.59
CA LEU A 217 -15.88 50.24 -16.05
C LEU A 217 -17.20 50.42 -16.79
N SER A 218 -18.29 49.79 -16.34
CA SER A 218 -19.62 49.91 -16.96
C SER A 218 -20.22 51.32 -16.86
N GLN A 219 -19.74 52.18 -15.96
CA GLN A 219 -20.19 53.57 -15.83
C GLN A 219 -19.38 54.56 -16.70
N THR A 220 -18.49 54.09 -17.59
CA THR A 220 -17.65 54.95 -18.44
C THR A 220 -17.91 54.81 -19.95
N GLN A 221 -19.13 54.45 -20.36
CA GLN A 221 -19.60 54.77 -21.72
C GLN A 221 -20.39 56.08 -21.71
N PRO A 222 -19.79 57.24 -22.02
CA PRO A 222 -20.57 58.37 -22.46
C PRO A 222 -21.18 58.02 -23.83
N GLU A 223 -22.52 57.97 -23.89
CA GLU A 223 -23.25 58.08 -25.15
C GLU A 223 -22.87 59.42 -25.82
N THR A 224 -21.91 59.40 -26.73
CA THR A 224 -21.70 60.50 -27.69
C THR A 224 -22.36 60.13 -29.00
N GLN A 225 -23.60 60.60 -29.10
CA GLN A 225 -24.29 61.22 -30.24
C GLN A 225 -23.52 61.30 -31.57
#